data_AF-C9LDC6-F1
#
_entry.id   AF-C9LDC6-F1
#
_cell.length_a   1.000
_cell.length_b   1.000
_cell.length_c   1.000
_cell.angle_alpha   90.00
_cell.angle_beta   90.00
_cell.angle_gamma   90.00
#
_symmetry.space_group_name_H-M   'P 1'
#
loop_
_entity.id
_entity.type
_entity.pdbx_description
1 polymer ?
#
loop_
_entity_poly.entity_id
_entity_poly.type
_entity_poly.pdbx_seq_one_letter_code
_entity_poly.pdbx_strand_id
1 'polypeptide(L)'
;MEASHHDHYSPQPPQGVRPLIKGEEYNDLQPYIDSAKAFARITYKSLYIIDYNRMNFLYISDNPLFLCGERVENAYQEGFNFYYQRIPKEDHEFLSQVNRISSVFLRGIPATERTQYVISYNFRMTQKHSREKILLNHQVTPLKLDSMGNVWLALCIVSLAPTQEIGVAFMTKINSDMKWKFSLNSERWEQIDNIELNEFEKK
;
A
#
# COMPACT_ATOMS: atom_id res chain seq x y z
N MET A 1 13.68 36.37 4.71
CA MET A 1 12.68 35.51 5.38
C MET A 1 12.07 34.66 4.28
N GLU A 2 12.82 33.69 3.78
CA GLU A 2 12.36 32.79 2.73
C GLU A 2 11.70 31.59 3.39
N ALA A 3 10.42 31.40 3.09
CA ALA A 3 9.66 30.25 3.52
C ALA A 3 10.32 28.99 2.95
N SER A 4 10.82 28.14 3.84
CA SER A 4 11.24 26.79 3.49
C SER A 4 10.07 26.07 2.83
N HIS A 5 10.20 25.77 1.54
CA HIS A 5 9.36 24.77 0.88
C HIS A 5 9.66 23.42 1.54
N HIS A 6 8.94 23.12 2.61
CA HIS A 6 8.84 21.76 3.10
C HIS A 6 7.96 21.02 2.10
N ASP A 7 8.61 20.22 1.24
CA ASP A 7 7.93 19.20 0.44
C ASP A 7 7.17 18.29 1.41
N HIS A 8 5.87 18.55 1.52
CA HIS A 8 4.97 17.72 2.29
C HIS A 8 4.83 16.39 1.56
N TYR A 9 5.36 15.32 2.13
CA TYR A 9 5.03 13.96 1.73
C TYR A 9 3.51 13.84 1.65
N SER A 10 2.99 13.64 0.45
CA SER A 10 1.64 13.17 0.23
C SER A 10 1.79 11.80 -0.43
N PRO A 11 1.11 10.74 0.04
CA PRO A 11 1.11 9.45 -0.62
C PRO A 11 0.27 9.50 -1.91
N GLN A 12 0.46 10.56 -2.72
CA GLN A 12 -0.15 10.72 -4.02
C GLN A 12 0.56 9.77 -4.98
N PRO A 13 -0.19 9.04 -5.83
CA PRO A 13 0.44 8.43 -6.98
C PRO A 13 1.14 9.53 -7.80
N PRO A 14 2.24 9.21 -8.50
CA PRO A 14 2.95 10.18 -9.34
C PRO A 14 2.00 10.91 -10.30
N GLN A 15 2.34 12.15 -10.64
CA GLN A 15 1.56 12.96 -11.59
C GLN A 15 1.37 12.19 -12.91
N GLY A 16 0.14 12.18 -13.43
CA GLY A 16 -0.23 11.43 -14.64
C GLY A 16 -0.52 9.94 -14.44
N VAL A 17 -0.55 9.45 -13.19
CA VAL A 17 -0.94 8.06 -12.84
C VAL A 17 -2.22 8.01 -12.02
N ARG A 18 -2.75 9.17 -11.63
CA ARG A 18 -4.03 9.21 -10.92
C ARG A 18 -5.14 8.73 -11.87
N PRO A 19 -5.85 7.66 -11.52
CA PRO A 19 -7.00 7.19 -12.29
C PRO A 19 -8.07 8.29 -12.34
N LEU A 20 -8.77 8.40 -13.45
CA LEU A 20 -9.89 9.33 -13.61
C LEU A 20 -11.17 8.52 -13.74
N ILE A 21 -11.96 8.51 -12.66
CA ILE A 21 -13.13 7.65 -12.55
C ILE A 21 -14.39 8.48 -12.39
N LYS A 22 -15.40 8.19 -13.20
CA LYS A 22 -16.71 8.85 -13.12
C LYS A 22 -17.49 8.34 -11.92
N GLY A 23 -18.36 9.19 -11.38
CA GLY A 23 -19.18 8.85 -10.20
C GLY A 23 -20.00 7.57 -10.37
N GLU A 24 -20.53 7.33 -11.56
CA GLU A 24 -21.34 6.15 -11.90
C GLU A 24 -20.58 4.82 -11.81
N GLU A 25 -19.27 4.82 -12.10
CA GLU A 25 -18.43 3.61 -12.03
C GLU A 25 -18.28 3.11 -10.59
N TYR A 26 -18.56 3.94 -9.59
CA TYR A 26 -18.54 3.56 -8.18
C TYR A 26 -19.73 2.70 -7.75
N ASN A 27 -20.79 2.65 -8.53
CA ASN A 27 -22.03 1.96 -8.15
C ASN A 27 -21.83 0.45 -7.99
N ASP A 28 -20.89 -0.12 -8.75
CA ASP A 28 -20.64 -1.57 -8.79
C ASP A 28 -19.52 -2.03 -7.85
N LEU A 29 -19.14 -1.19 -6.87
CA LEU A 29 -18.01 -1.50 -5.98
C LEU A 29 -18.37 -2.31 -4.74
N GLN A 30 -19.66 -2.48 -4.46
CA GLN A 30 -20.13 -3.19 -3.26
C GLN A 30 -19.54 -4.60 -3.08
N PRO A 31 -19.39 -5.44 -4.13
CA PRO A 31 -18.77 -6.77 -3.99
C PRO A 31 -17.32 -6.73 -3.46
N TYR A 32 -16.54 -5.69 -3.79
CA TYR A 32 -15.17 -5.54 -3.28
C TYR A 32 -15.18 -5.25 -1.78
N ILE A 33 -16.08 -4.38 -1.34
CA ILE A 33 -16.26 -4.04 0.07
C ILE A 33 -16.71 -5.27 0.86
N ASP A 34 -17.73 -5.99 0.37
CA ASP A 34 -18.28 -7.14 1.06
C ASP A 34 -17.28 -8.29 1.17
N SER A 35 -16.48 -8.51 0.12
CA SER A 35 -15.38 -9.48 0.12
C SER A 35 -14.29 -9.10 1.13
N ALA A 36 -13.87 -7.83 1.17
CA ALA A 36 -12.87 -7.36 2.13
C ALA A 36 -13.39 -7.42 3.57
N LYS A 37 -14.66 -7.08 3.82
CA LYS A 37 -15.34 -7.28 5.10
C LYS A 37 -15.38 -8.75 5.51
N ALA A 38 -15.70 -9.64 4.58
CA ALA A 38 -15.73 -11.07 4.84
C ALA A 38 -14.34 -11.59 5.23
N PHE A 39 -13.31 -11.17 4.50
CA PHE A 39 -11.95 -11.58 4.79
C PHE A 39 -11.44 -11.00 6.12
N ALA A 40 -11.76 -9.74 6.41
CA ALA A 40 -11.37 -9.09 7.67
C ALA A 40 -11.90 -9.83 8.92
N ARG A 41 -13.03 -10.56 8.83
CA ARG A 41 -13.56 -11.34 9.97
C ARG A 41 -12.73 -12.58 10.33
N ILE A 42 -11.91 -13.08 9.41
CA ILE A 42 -11.20 -14.35 9.55
C ILE A 42 -9.68 -14.17 9.60
N THR A 43 -9.21 -12.96 9.86
CA THR A 43 -7.78 -12.63 9.94
C THR A 43 -7.51 -11.67 11.08
N TYR A 44 -6.33 -11.77 11.69
CA TYR A 44 -5.88 -10.80 12.70
C TYR A 44 -5.31 -9.53 12.05
N LYS A 45 -5.06 -9.55 10.74
CA LYS A 45 -4.43 -8.45 10.00
C LYS A 45 -5.44 -7.33 9.76
N SER A 46 -4.96 -6.10 9.71
CA SER A 46 -5.79 -4.99 9.26
C SER A 46 -5.91 -5.00 7.73
N LEU A 47 -7.12 -4.77 7.22
CA LEU A 47 -7.42 -4.71 5.80
C LEU A 47 -8.03 -3.36 5.44
N TYR A 48 -7.64 -2.81 4.31
CA TYR A 48 -8.33 -1.68 3.70
C TYR A 48 -8.20 -1.70 2.18
N ILE A 49 -9.10 -0.99 1.52
CA ILE A 49 -9.05 -0.76 0.07
C ILE A 49 -8.80 0.71 -0.14
N ILE A 50 -7.67 1.01 -0.78
CA ILE A 50 -7.31 2.35 -1.23
C ILE A 50 -8.12 2.71 -2.48
N ASP A 51 -8.58 3.95 -2.56
CA ASP A 51 -9.09 4.59 -3.77
C ASP A 51 -8.13 5.72 -4.22
N TYR A 52 -7.38 5.46 -5.29
CA TYR A 52 -6.45 6.44 -5.85
C TYR A 52 -7.14 7.56 -6.64
N ASN A 53 -8.39 7.40 -7.10
CA ASN A 53 -9.13 8.47 -7.75
C ASN A 53 -9.59 9.50 -6.73
N ARG A 54 -10.14 9.07 -5.57
CA ARG A 54 -10.59 9.98 -4.50
C ARG A 54 -9.54 10.32 -3.46
N MET A 55 -8.36 9.67 -3.50
CA MET A 55 -7.28 9.85 -2.52
C MET A 55 -7.72 9.53 -1.08
N ASN A 56 -8.55 8.49 -0.95
CA ASN A 56 -9.14 8.06 0.31
C ASN A 56 -9.28 6.53 0.35
N PHE A 57 -10.17 6.02 1.19
CA PHE A 57 -10.44 4.60 1.34
C PHE A 57 -11.85 4.25 0.90
N LEU A 58 -11.97 3.15 0.16
CA LEU A 58 -13.25 2.52 -0.13
C LEU A 58 -13.74 1.67 1.06
N TYR A 59 -12.81 1.07 1.81
CA TYR A 59 -13.07 0.28 3.01
C TYR A 59 -11.86 0.28 3.93
N ILE A 60 -12.09 0.23 5.24
CA ILE A 60 -11.11 0.04 6.30
C ILE A 60 -11.73 -0.90 7.33
N SER A 61 -11.00 -1.98 7.69
CA SER A 61 -11.39 -2.86 8.79
C SER A 61 -11.16 -2.17 10.12
N ASP A 62 -12.06 -2.40 11.08
CA ASP A 62 -11.91 -1.96 12.46
C ASP A 62 -10.88 -2.82 13.19
N ASN A 63 -9.59 -2.61 12.87
CA ASN A 63 -8.46 -3.35 13.41
C ASN A 63 -7.37 -2.37 13.91
N PRO A 64 -6.86 -2.55 15.13
CA PRO A 64 -5.98 -1.58 15.78
C PRO A 64 -4.61 -1.42 15.12
N LEU A 65 -4.11 -2.42 14.38
CA LEU A 65 -2.78 -2.38 13.78
C LEU A 65 -2.60 -1.21 12.83
N PHE A 66 -3.64 -0.87 12.07
CA PHE A 66 -3.63 0.27 11.16
C PHE A 66 -4.14 1.54 11.85
N LEU A 67 -5.13 1.42 12.73
CA LEU A 67 -5.83 2.57 13.30
C LEU A 67 -5.03 3.31 14.38
N CYS A 68 -3.94 2.73 14.90
CA CYS A 68 -3.05 3.40 15.85
C CYS A 68 -3.74 3.95 17.10
N GLY A 69 -4.77 3.25 17.58
CA GLY A 69 -5.62 3.67 18.72
C GLY A 69 -6.71 4.68 18.38
N GLU A 70 -6.98 4.94 17.09
CA GLU A 70 -8.08 5.77 16.62
C GLU A 70 -9.31 4.96 16.23
N ARG A 71 -10.43 5.67 16.07
CA ARG A 71 -11.64 5.13 15.47
C ARG A 71 -11.52 5.15 13.95
N VAL A 72 -12.11 4.15 13.30
CA VAL A 72 -12.11 4.04 11.84
C VAL A 72 -12.75 5.25 11.14
N GLU A 73 -13.74 5.90 11.77
CA GLU A 73 -14.39 7.09 11.23
C GLU A 73 -13.41 8.25 10.99
N ASN A 74 -12.42 8.43 11.88
CA ASN A 74 -11.40 9.46 11.75
C ASN A 74 -10.51 9.19 10.52
N ALA A 75 -10.13 7.92 10.31
CA ALA A 75 -9.34 7.52 9.15
C ALA A 75 -10.09 7.76 7.82
N TYR A 76 -11.42 7.52 7.78
CA TYR A 76 -12.22 7.87 6.61
C TYR A 76 -12.29 9.38 6.35
N GLN A 77 -12.41 10.19 7.40
CA GLN A 77 -12.49 11.65 7.29
C GLN A 77 -11.16 12.27 6.82
N GLU A 78 -10.04 11.78 7.36
CA GLU A 78 -8.70 12.28 7.04
C GLU A 78 -8.15 11.71 5.73
N GLY A 79 -8.65 10.57 5.27
CA GLY A 79 -8.15 9.88 4.08
C GLY A 79 -6.65 9.62 4.18
N PHE A 80 -5.91 9.93 3.12
CA PHE A 80 -4.46 9.67 3.08
C PHE A 80 -3.64 10.50 4.09
N ASN A 81 -4.17 11.63 4.57
CA ASN A 81 -3.50 12.42 5.60
C ASN A 81 -3.38 11.66 6.94
N PHE A 82 -4.27 10.69 7.19
CA PHE A 82 -4.19 9.79 8.34
C PHE A 82 -2.82 9.08 8.41
N TYR A 83 -2.33 8.53 7.28
CA TYR A 83 -1.01 7.91 7.22
C TYR A 83 0.10 8.91 7.55
N TYR A 84 0.07 10.06 6.87
CA TYR A 84 1.15 11.04 6.96
C TYR A 84 1.37 11.51 8.40
N GLN A 85 0.30 11.70 9.16
CA GLN A 85 0.43 12.16 10.54
C GLN A 85 0.94 11.09 11.50
N ARG A 86 0.90 9.80 11.12
CA ARG A 86 1.28 8.67 11.99
C ARG A 86 2.58 8.02 11.60
N ILE A 87 3.02 8.18 10.37
CA ILE A 87 4.32 7.70 9.95
C ILE A 87 5.41 8.63 10.54
N PRO A 88 6.44 8.10 11.19
CA PRO A 88 7.58 8.89 11.61
C PRO A 88 8.27 9.53 10.41
N LYS A 89 8.75 10.79 10.56
CA LYS A 89 9.38 11.53 9.46
C LYS A 89 10.54 10.78 8.80
N GLU A 90 11.24 9.94 9.58
CA GLU A 90 12.35 9.13 9.14
C GLU A 90 11.96 8.07 8.08
N ASP A 91 10.67 7.71 8.00
CA ASP A 91 10.16 6.70 7.06
C ASP A 91 9.54 7.32 5.79
N HIS A 92 9.30 8.64 5.78
CA HIS A 92 8.60 9.32 4.68
C HIS A 92 9.34 9.20 3.35
N GLU A 93 10.67 9.41 3.35
CA GLU A 93 11.46 9.36 2.12
C GLU A 93 11.42 7.96 1.50
N PHE A 94 11.71 6.93 2.30
CA PHE A 94 11.66 5.54 1.85
C PHE A 94 10.30 5.17 1.26
N LEU A 95 9.21 5.50 1.96
CA LEU A 95 7.86 5.19 1.48
C LEU A 95 7.50 5.95 0.21
N SER A 96 7.98 7.19 0.08
CA SER A 96 7.73 8.01 -1.12
C SER A 96 8.39 7.37 -2.33
N GLN A 97 9.66 6.98 -2.18
CA GLN A 97 10.42 6.33 -3.22
C GLN A 97 9.80 4.99 -3.60
N VAL A 98 9.48 4.12 -2.62
CA VAL A 98 8.85 2.82 -2.89
C VAL A 98 7.53 2.99 -3.65
N ASN A 99 6.64 3.88 -3.21
CA ASN A 99 5.36 4.11 -3.89
C ASN A 99 5.56 4.65 -5.31
N ARG A 100 6.45 5.64 -5.49
CA ARG A 100 6.75 6.25 -6.80
C ARG A 100 7.32 5.21 -7.77
N ILE A 101 8.35 4.48 -7.35
CA ILE A 101 9.08 3.54 -8.20
C ILE A 101 8.21 2.31 -8.50
N SER A 102 7.37 1.86 -7.55
CA SER A 102 6.37 0.83 -7.80
C SER A 102 5.32 1.25 -8.82
N SER A 103 4.86 2.50 -8.76
CA SER A 103 3.92 3.04 -9.75
C SER A 103 4.53 3.07 -11.15
N VAL A 104 5.80 3.47 -11.29
CA VAL A 104 6.53 3.40 -12.56
C VAL A 104 6.68 1.95 -13.03
N PHE A 105 7.08 1.04 -12.15
CA PHE A 105 7.23 -0.38 -12.44
C PHE A 105 5.94 -0.98 -12.99
N LEU A 106 4.82 -0.82 -12.28
CA LEU A 106 3.52 -1.35 -12.68
C LEU A 106 3.03 -0.77 -14.02
N ARG A 107 3.36 0.49 -14.34
CA ARG A 107 3.04 1.05 -15.67
C ARG A 107 3.79 0.36 -16.81
N GLY A 108 4.99 -0.16 -16.55
CA GLY A 108 5.74 -0.98 -17.51
C GLY A 108 5.15 -2.38 -17.72
N ILE A 109 4.25 -2.82 -16.85
CA ILE A 109 3.58 -4.13 -16.95
C ILE A 109 2.29 -4.01 -17.79
N PRO A 110 1.97 -5.02 -18.64
CA PRO A 110 0.67 -5.09 -19.33
C PRO A 110 -0.50 -4.97 -18.35
N ALA A 111 -1.52 -4.18 -18.70
CA ALA A 111 -2.65 -3.92 -17.79
C ALA A 111 -3.34 -5.20 -17.30
N THR A 112 -3.44 -6.22 -18.15
CA THR A 112 -4.00 -7.55 -17.84
C THR A 112 -3.23 -8.32 -16.76
N GLU A 113 -1.98 -7.94 -16.49
CA GLU A 113 -1.10 -8.62 -15.52
C GLU A 113 -0.90 -7.82 -14.23
N ARG A 114 -1.25 -6.52 -14.17
CA ARG A 114 -0.90 -5.65 -13.02
C ARG A 114 -1.49 -6.13 -11.69
N THR A 115 -2.66 -6.74 -11.71
CA THR A 115 -3.33 -7.30 -10.52
C THR A 115 -2.65 -8.58 -9.99
N GLN A 116 -1.67 -9.12 -10.73
CA GLN A 116 -0.86 -10.25 -10.31
C GLN A 116 0.34 -9.82 -9.45
N TYR A 117 0.54 -8.52 -9.22
CA TYR A 117 1.69 -8.01 -8.49
C TYR A 117 1.34 -7.62 -7.05
N VAL A 118 2.28 -7.86 -6.15
CA VAL A 118 2.20 -7.46 -4.74
C VAL A 118 3.48 -6.74 -4.36
N ILE A 119 3.32 -5.53 -3.82
CA ILE A 119 4.37 -4.78 -3.16
C ILE A 119 4.29 -5.11 -1.67
N SER A 120 5.41 -5.38 -1.01
CA SER A 120 5.49 -5.63 0.43
C SER A 120 6.65 -4.82 1.02
N TYR A 121 6.40 -4.02 2.05
CA TYR A 121 7.46 -3.27 2.74
C TYR A 121 7.17 -3.11 4.23
N ASN A 122 8.23 -2.94 5.01
CA ASN A 122 8.11 -2.61 6.42
C ASN A 122 8.14 -1.10 6.63
N PHE A 123 7.33 -0.61 7.57
CA PHE A 123 7.27 0.80 7.93
C PHE A 123 6.79 0.95 9.37
N ARG A 124 7.10 2.09 9.98
CA ARG A 124 6.68 2.37 11.35
C ARG A 124 5.43 3.24 11.35
N MET A 125 4.55 2.97 12.31
CA MET A 125 3.45 3.86 12.67
C MET A 125 3.52 4.21 14.15
N THR A 126 3.23 5.47 14.45
CA THR A 126 3.21 6.02 15.80
C THR A 126 1.82 5.85 16.40
N GLN A 127 1.74 5.13 17.51
CA GLN A 127 0.51 4.97 18.28
C GLN A 127 0.08 6.29 18.90
N LYS A 128 -1.23 6.62 18.83
CA LYS A 128 -1.76 7.91 19.33
C LYS A 128 -1.44 8.13 20.81
N HIS A 129 -1.77 7.13 21.62
CA HIS A 129 -1.77 7.26 23.08
C HIS A 129 -0.39 7.01 23.69
N SER A 130 0.28 5.90 23.34
CA SER A 130 1.58 5.54 23.92
C SER A 130 2.75 6.28 23.28
N ARG A 131 2.57 6.87 22.09
CA ARG A 131 3.64 7.43 21.24
C ARG A 131 4.70 6.40 20.81
N GLU A 132 4.44 5.12 21.06
CA GLU A 132 5.28 4.02 20.63
C GLU A 132 5.28 3.92 19.10
N LYS A 133 6.44 3.63 18.52
CA LYS A 133 6.60 3.33 17.09
C LYS A 133 6.52 1.81 16.91
N ILE A 134 5.45 1.33 16.30
CA ILE A 134 5.29 -0.09 15.97
C ILE A 134 5.76 -0.33 14.54
N LEU A 135 6.59 -1.35 14.34
CA LEU A 135 7.02 -1.79 13.02
C LEU A 135 5.98 -2.74 12.41
N LEU A 136 5.46 -2.35 11.25
CA LEU A 136 4.40 -3.04 10.54
C LEU A 136 4.89 -3.45 9.15
N ASN A 137 4.36 -4.54 8.63
CA ASN A 137 4.48 -4.89 7.23
C ASN A 137 3.20 -4.48 6.49
N HIS A 138 3.36 -3.77 5.38
CA HIS A 138 2.29 -3.37 4.48
C HIS A 138 2.44 -4.13 3.17
N GLN A 139 1.37 -4.83 2.78
CA GLN A 139 1.26 -5.46 1.47
C GLN A 139 0.19 -4.75 0.66
N VAL A 140 0.52 -4.41 -0.59
CA VAL A 140 -0.36 -3.68 -1.52
C VAL A 140 -0.47 -4.47 -2.80
N THR A 141 -1.69 -4.72 -3.26
CA THR A 141 -1.92 -5.37 -4.56
C THR A 141 -3.02 -4.63 -5.33
N PRO A 142 -2.83 -4.35 -6.64
CA PRO A 142 -3.87 -3.75 -7.47
C PRO A 142 -5.12 -4.64 -7.52
N LEU A 143 -6.28 -4.03 -7.30
CA LEU A 143 -7.57 -4.71 -7.22
C LEU A 143 -8.46 -4.41 -8.43
N LYS A 144 -8.45 -3.15 -8.90
CA LYS A 144 -9.22 -2.69 -10.06
C LYS A 144 -8.42 -1.61 -10.79
N LEU A 145 -8.48 -1.62 -12.12
CA LEU A 145 -7.81 -0.63 -12.98
C LEU A 145 -8.86 0.26 -13.66
N ASP A 146 -8.45 1.45 -14.08
CA ASP A 146 -9.22 2.29 -15.00
C ASP A 146 -9.10 1.80 -16.45
N SER A 147 -9.80 2.45 -17.39
CA SER A 147 -9.76 2.10 -18.82
C SER A 147 -8.40 2.32 -19.49
N MET A 148 -7.50 3.08 -18.86
CA MET A 148 -6.12 3.30 -19.30
C MET A 148 -5.12 2.33 -18.63
N GLY A 149 -5.63 1.44 -17.78
CA GLY A 149 -4.84 0.48 -17.01
C GLY A 149 -4.22 1.05 -15.73
N ASN A 150 -4.44 2.32 -15.38
CA ASN A 150 -3.94 2.86 -14.12
C ASN A 150 -4.62 2.16 -12.95
N VAL A 151 -3.90 1.98 -11.84
CA VAL A 151 -4.48 1.36 -10.64
C VAL A 151 -5.51 2.31 -10.05
N TRP A 152 -6.78 1.88 -10.04
CA TRP A 152 -7.86 2.59 -9.39
C TRP A 152 -7.99 2.21 -7.93
N LEU A 153 -8.23 0.93 -7.67
CA LEU A 153 -8.36 0.39 -6.33
C LEU A 153 -7.19 -0.54 -6.05
N ALA A 154 -6.68 -0.50 -4.81
CA ALA A 154 -5.70 -1.46 -4.33
C ALA A 154 -6.16 -2.05 -3.00
N LEU A 155 -6.01 -3.36 -2.85
CA LEU A 155 -6.21 -4.05 -1.59
C LEU A 155 -4.92 -3.98 -0.78
N CYS A 156 -5.06 -3.63 0.48
CA CYS A 156 -3.95 -3.48 1.40
C CYS A 156 -4.15 -4.33 2.65
N ILE A 157 -3.06 -4.96 3.08
CA ILE A 157 -3.00 -5.74 4.30
C ILE A 157 -1.88 -5.19 5.16
N VAL A 158 -2.16 -4.96 6.44
CA VAL A 158 -1.19 -4.55 7.44
C VAL A 158 -1.12 -5.59 8.55
N SER A 159 0.10 -6.05 8.84
CA SER A 159 0.40 -6.95 9.95
C SER A 159 1.61 -6.45 10.73
N LEU A 160 1.91 -7.10 11.87
CA LEU A 160 3.23 -6.95 12.48
C LEU A 160 4.31 -7.33 11.47
N ALA A 161 5.44 -6.61 11.50
CA ALA A 161 6.53 -6.90 10.60
C ALA A 161 7.14 -8.28 10.90
N PRO A 162 7.41 -9.11 9.87
CA PRO A 162 8.00 -10.44 10.06
C PRO A 162 9.47 -10.38 10.47
N THR A 163 10.12 -9.23 10.28
CA THR A 163 11.51 -8.95 10.63
C THR A 163 11.60 -7.55 11.25
N GLN A 164 12.71 -7.24 11.92
CA GLN A 164 13.01 -5.89 12.41
C GLN A 164 13.67 -4.99 11.35
N GLU A 165 13.76 -5.47 10.11
CA GLU A 165 14.39 -4.72 9.02
C GLU A 165 13.51 -3.55 8.60
N ILE A 166 14.10 -2.37 8.54
CA ILE A 166 13.50 -1.14 8.02
C ILE A 166 14.09 -0.84 6.64
N GLY A 167 13.37 -0.08 5.81
CA GLY A 167 13.87 0.31 4.49
C GLY A 167 13.97 -0.84 3.49
N VAL A 168 13.29 -1.96 3.77
CA VAL A 168 13.24 -3.13 2.89
C VAL A 168 11.87 -3.24 2.25
N ALA A 169 11.86 -3.32 0.92
CA ALA A 169 10.66 -3.55 0.14
C ALA A 169 10.90 -4.65 -0.91
N PHE A 170 9.85 -5.39 -1.22
CA PHE A 170 9.81 -6.45 -2.22
C PHE A 170 8.64 -6.22 -3.18
N MET A 171 8.85 -6.50 -4.45
CA MET A 171 7.82 -6.69 -5.46
C MET A 171 7.79 -8.18 -5.79
N THR A 172 6.61 -8.75 -5.92
CA THR A 172 6.42 -10.16 -6.29
C THR A 172 5.31 -10.27 -7.33
N LYS A 173 5.44 -11.23 -8.26
CA LYS A 173 4.37 -11.63 -9.16
C LYS A 173 3.78 -12.95 -8.65
N ILE A 174 2.46 -13.05 -8.51
CA ILE A 174 1.80 -14.29 -8.11
C ILE A 174 1.98 -15.37 -9.20
N ASN A 175 1.94 -16.64 -8.78
CA ASN A 175 2.07 -17.80 -9.67
C ASN A 175 3.36 -17.76 -10.52
N SER A 176 4.42 -17.16 -9.97
CA SER A 176 5.71 -16.96 -10.61
C SER A 176 6.80 -16.90 -9.55
N ASP A 177 8.01 -17.35 -9.88
CA ASP A 177 9.18 -17.20 -9.02
C ASP A 177 9.81 -15.80 -9.10
N MET A 178 9.20 -14.88 -9.85
CA MET A 178 9.72 -13.54 -10.04
C MET A 178 9.53 -12.68 -8.78
N LYS A 179 10.67 -12.26 -8.22
CA LYS A 179 10.76 -11.38 -7.08
C LYS A 179 11.80 -10.30 -7.33
N TRP A 180 11.50 -9.09 -6.88
CA TRP A 180 12.43 -7.97 -6.92
C TRP A 180 12.59 -7.39 -5.53
N LYS A 181 13.82 -7.00 -5.19
CA LYS A 181 14.12 -6.22 -3.98
C LYS A 181 14.29 -4.76 -4.37
N PHE A 182 13.75 -3.87 -3.54
CA PHE A 182 13.98 -2.45 -3.70
C PHE A 182 15.41 -2.09 -3.30
N SER A 183 16.11 -1.33 -4.14
CA SER A 183 17.42 -0.80 -3.85
C SER A 183 17.36 0.72 -3.72
N LEU A 184 17.64 1.22 -2.51
CA LEU A 184 17.74 2.65 -2.24
C LEU A 184 18.85 3.31 -3.05
N ASN A 185 19.98 2.61 -3.26
CA ASN A 185 21.14 3.17 -3.95
C ASN A 185 20.89 3.43 -5.44
N SER A 186 20.12 2.54 -6.08
CA SER A 186 19.86 2.60 -7.52
C SER A 186 18.44 3.05 -7.87
N GLU A 187 17.62 3.38 -6.86
CA GLU A 187 16.22 3.79 -6.99
C GLU A 187 15.41 2.90 -7.94
N ARG A 188 15.59 1.58 -7.84
CA ARG A 188 14.92 0.61 -8.73
C ARG A 188 14.56 -0.68 -8.03
N TRP A 189 13.69 -1.42 -8.68
CA TRP A 189 13.42 -2.82 -8.39
C TRP A 189 14.49 -3.69 -9.06
N GLU A 190 15.30 -4.36 -8.25
CA GLU A 190 16.34 -5.28 -8.72
C GLU A 190 15.82 -6.71 -8.60
N GLN A 191 15.79 -7.43 -9.72
CA GLN A 191 15.35 -8.83 -9.70
C GLN A 191 16.34 -9.65 -8.85
N ILE A 192 15.81 -10.49 -7.98
CA ILE A 192 16.60 -11.38 -7.14
C ILE A 192 16.22 -12.82 -7.44
N ASP A 193 17.21 -13.71 -7.37
CA ASP A 193 16.96 -15.14 -7.45
C ASP A 193 16.19 -15.59 -6.20
N ASN A 194 15.18 -16.43 -6.40
CA ASN A 194 14.34 -16.90 -5.31
C ASN A 194 15.10 -17.91 -4.45
N ILE A 195 14.81 -17.92 -3.14
CA ILE A 195 15.10 -19.08 -2.30
C ILE A 195 14.12 -20.17 -2.74
N GLU A 196 14.60 -21.37 -3.10
CA GLU A 196 13.72 -22.50 -3.42
C GLU A 196 12.78 -22.75 -2.25
N LEU A 197 11.48 -22.47 -2.47
CA LEU A 197 10.42 -22.78 -1.54
C LEU A 197 10.07 -24.26 -1.66
N ASN A 198 9.78 -24.92 -0.53
CA ASN A 198 9.34 -26.30 -0.56
C ASN A 198 7.90 -26.44 -1.13
N GLU A 199 7.46 -27.65 -1.45
CA GLU A 199 6.15 -27.90 -2.07
C GLU A 199 4.95 -27.37 -1.26
N PHE A 200 5.10 -27.18 0.06
CA PHE A 200 4.05 -26.63 0.92
C PHE A 200 4.10 -25.09 1.03
N GLU A 201 5.16 -24.47 0.52
CA GLU A 201 5.37 -23.02 0.50
C GLU A 201 5.08 -22.41 -0.88
N LYS A 202 5.00 -23.24 -1.94
CA LYS A 202 4.55 -22.84 -3.28
C LYS A 202 3.04 -22.57 -3.26
N LYS A 203 2.64 -21.37 -3.70
CA LYS A 203 1.23 -20.92 -3.77
C LYS A 203 0.50 -21.45 -5.00
#